data_AF-A0A453PAQ9-F1
#
_entry.id   AF-A0A453PAQ9-F1
#
_cell.length_a   1.000
_cell.length_b   1.000
_cell.length_c   1.000
_cell.angle_alpha   90.00
_cell.angle_beta   90.00
_cell.angle_gamma   90.00
#
_symmetry.space_group_name_H-M   'P 1'
#
loop_
_entity.id
_entity.type
_entity.pdbx_description
1 polymer ?
#
loop_
_entity_poly.entity_id
_entity_poly.type
_entity_poly.pdbx_seq_one_letter_code
_entity_poly.pdbx_strand_id
1 'polypeptide(L)'
;LWQWKLHLFELEQELKTDPLTKYVLYEDERSKGWRVQAVSVAPDRFESRKALPEKWRGMRDDELSKETGIPGCVFIHMSGFIGGNKTYEGALEMARAALKC
;
A
#
# COMPACT_ATOMS: atom_id res chain seq x y z
N LEU A 1 7.40 15.06 -7.62
CA LEU A 1 8.32 15.02 -6.46
C LEU A 1 7.70 14.12 -5.41
N TRP A 2 8.30 12.95 -5.18
CA TRP A 2 7.85 11.94 -4.21
C TRP A 2 8.23 12.36 -2.77
N GLN A 3 7.69 13.49 -2.31
CA GLN A 3 8.21 14.22 -1.14
C GLN A 3 8.02 13.47 0.19
N TRP A 4 6.96 12.67 0.33
CA TRP A 4 6.69 11.99 1.60
C TRP A 4 7.62 10.81 1.89
N LYS A 5 8.21 10.19 0.85
CA LYS A 5 9.03 8.97 1.04
C LYS A 5 10.28 9.29 1.82
N LEU A 6 11.09 10.25 1.36
CA LEU A 6 12.31 10.67 2.06
C LEU A 6 12.00 11.12 3.48
N HIS A 7 10.96 11.95 3.63
CA HIS A 7 10.56 12.44 4.94
C HIS A 7 10.14 11.33 5.91
N LEU A 8 9.48 10.27 5.43
CA LEU A 8 9.16 9.11 6.25
C LEU A 8 10.43 8.43 6.79
N PHE A 9 11.45 8.24 5.96
CA PHE A 9 12.72 7.63 6.42
C PHE A 9 13.44 8.51 7.44
N GLU A 10 13.45 9.84 7.25
CA GLU A 10 14.01 10.80 8.21
C GLU A 10 13.28 10.74 9.55
N LEU A 11 11.94 10.74 9.54
CA LEU A 11 11.12 10.64 10.74
C LEU A 11 11.30 9.30 11.46
N GLU A 12 11.36 8.19 10.74
CA GLU A 12 11.60 6.87 11.35
C GLU A 12 12.97 6.82 12.05
N GLN A 13 13.98 7.47 11.50
CA GLN A 13 15.30 7.60 12.12
C GLN A 13 15.27 8.50 13.35
N GLU A 14 14.66 9.68 13.25
CA GLU A 14 14.56 10.67 14.33
C GLU A 14 13.77 10.11 15.54
N LEU A 15 12.62 9.49 15.26
CA LEU A 15 11.71 8.95 16.28
C LEU A 15 12.11 7.56 16.77
N LYS A 16 13.16 6.95 16.20
CA LYS A 16 13.60 5.57 16.48
C LYS A 16 12.44 4.57 16.38
N THR A 17 11.65 4.69 15.32
CA THR A 17 10.42 3.91 15.13
C THR A 17 10.73 2.40 15.06
N ASP A 18 10.09 1.63 15.93
CA ASP A 18 10.13 0.16 15.91
C ASP A 18 8.75 -0.39 16.36
N PRO A 19 8.04 -1.19 15.54
CA PRO A 19 8.42 -1.64 14.20
C PRO A 19 8.28 -0.55 13.13
N LEU A 20 9.12 -0.64 12.09
CA LEU A 20 9.07 0.25 10.93
C LEU A 20 7.74 0.17 10.17
N THR A 21 7.33 1.30 9.59
CA THR A 21 6.10 1.44 8.79
C THR A 21 6.15 0.53 7.58
N LYS A 22 5.06 -0.19 7.31
CA LYS A 22 4.96 -1.11 6.16
C LYS A 22 4.16 -0.54 5.00
N TYR A 23 3.09 0.18 5.30
CA TYR A 23 2.17 0.74 4.31
C TYR A 23 1.84 2.19 4.63
N VAL A 24 1.70 3.00 3.58
CA VAL A 24 1.21 4.39 3.66
C VAL A 24 -0.07 4.48 2.85
N LEU A 25 -1.06 5.18 3.40
CA LEU A 25 -2.34 5.44 2.75
C LEU A 25 -2.45 6.91 2.39
N TYR A 26 -2.94 7.19 1.19
CA TYR A 26 -3.19 8.55 0.74
C TYR A 26 -4.27 8.58 -0.34
N GLU A 27 -4.99 9.70 -0.43
CA GLU A 27 -5.96 9.92 -1.48
C GLU A 27 -5.23 10.18 -2.82
N ASP A 28 -5.68 9.52 -3.88
CA ASP A 28 -5.29 9.82 -5.25
C ASP A 28 -6.25 10.85 -5.81
N GLU A 29 -5.81 12.11 -5.76
CA GLU A 29 -6.54 13.30 -6.24
C GLU A 29 -7.03 13.16 -7.69
N ARG A 30 -6.38 12.33 -8.52
CA ARG A 30 -6.77 12.13 -9.92
C ARG A 30 -7.93 11.15 -10.09
N SER A 31 -8.09 10.22 -9.15
CA SER A 31 -9.05 9.11 -9.28
C SER A 31 -10.16 9.12 -8.22
N LYS A 32 -10.19 10.12 -7.31
CA LYS A 32 -11.14 10.19 -6.17
C LYS A 32 -11.18 8.88 -5.38
N GLY A 33 -10.02 8.25 -5.20
CA GLY A 33 -9.87 6.97 -4.53
C GLY A 33 -8.63 6.97 -3.65
N TRP A 34 -8.36 5.85 -3.00
CA TRP A 34 -7.29 5.71 -2.03
C TRP A 34 -6.23 4.74 -2.51
N ARG A 35 -4.98 5.05 -2.15
CA ARG A 35 -3.83 4.18 -2.40
C ARG A 35 -3.39 3.53 -1.10
N VAL A 36 -2.96 2.29 -1.22
CA VAL A 36 -2.16 1.59 -0.22
C VAL A 36 -0.80 1.32 -0.87
N GLN A 37 0.25 1.99 -0.39
CA GLN A 37 1.59 1.85 -0.95
C GLN A 37 2.52 1.20 0.06
N ALA A 38 3.19 0.13 -0.34
CA ALA A 38 4.23 -0.50 0.45
C ALA A 38 5.48 0.40 0.50
N VAL A 39 6.03 0.55 1.70
CA VAL A 39 7.26 1.33 1.91
C VAL A 39 8.46 0.48 1.46
N SER A 40 9.40 1.09 0.74
CA SER A 40 10.61 0.40 0.29
C SER A 40 11.57 0.13 1.45
N VAL A 41 12.47 -0.84 1.28
CA VAL A 41 13.52 -1.13 2.29
C VAL A 41 14.52 0.03 2.41
N ALA A 42 14.70 0.81 1.35
CA ALA A 42 15.50 2.04 1.32
C ALA A 42 14.96 3.02 0.26
N PRO A 43 15.31 4.33 0.33
CA PRO A 43 14.76 5.36 -0.57
C PRO A 43 14.98 5.12 -2.06
N ASP A 44 16.06 4.42 -2.42
CA ASP A 44 16.52 4.16 -3.80
C ASP A 44 16.27 2.71 -4.26
N ARG A 45 15.53 1.91 -3.47
CA ARG A 45 15.26 0.49 -3.76
C ARG A 45 13.81 0.25 -4.16
N PHE A 46 13.63 -0.67 -5.12
CA PHE A 46 12.30 -1.15 -5.53
C PHE A 46 11.71 -2.19 -4.59
N GLU A 47 12.56 -2.85 -3.79
CA GLU A 47 12.14 -3.87 -2.84
C GLU A 47 11.29 -3.24 -1.72
N SER A 48 10.10 -3.82 -1.50
CA SER A 48 9.15 -3.37 -0.47
C SER A 48 9.42 -4.09 0.86
N ARG A 49 9.38 -3.37 1.99
CA ARG A 49 9.46 -3.95 3.35
C ARG A 49 8.42 -5.05 3.57
N LYS A 50 7.25 -4.88 2.95
CA LYS A 50 6.21 -5.91 2.83
C LYS A 50 5.35 -5.59 1.60
N ALA A 51 5.64 -6.24 0.48
CA ALA A 51 4.79 -6.14 -0.70
C ALA A 51 3.37 -6.63 -0.40
N LEU A 52 2.38 -6.15 -1.15
CA LEU A 52 1.02 -6.67 -1.09
C LEU A 52 1.00 -8.16 -1.51
N PRO A 53 0.06 -8.97 -0.97
CA PRO A 53 0.01 -10.41 -1.16
C PRO A 53 0.13 -10.85 -2.62
N GLU A 54 0.93 -11.88 -2.89
CA GLU A 54 1.15 -12.41 -4.24
C GLU A 54 -0.13 -12.78 -4.96
N LYS A 55 -1.05 -13.42 -4.23
CA LYS A 55 -2.37 -13.80 -4.72
C LYS A 55 -3.22 -12.65 -5.24
N TRP A 56 -2.93 -11.40 -4.86
CA TRP A 56 -3.69 -10.23 -5.33
C TRP A 56 -3.01 -9.51 -6.50
N ARG A 57 -1.72 -9.77 -6.74
CA ARG A 57 -0.91 -8.98 -7.69
C ARG A 57 -1.44 -9.14 -9.11
N GLY A 58 -1.66 -8.01 -9.79
CA GLY A 58 -2.22 -7.99 -11.14
C GLY A 58 -3.75 -8.01 -11.22
N MET A 59 -4.44 -8.36 -10.14
CA MET A 59 -5.90 -8.36 -10.11
C MET A 59 -6.45 -6.93 -10.02
N ARG A 60 -7.68 -6.77 -10.50
CA ARG A 60 -8.38 -5.47 -10.58
C ARG A 60 -9.85 -5.61 -10.25
N ASP A 61 -10.45 -4.47 -9.89
CA ASP A 61 -11.90 -4.28 -9.78
C ASP A 61 -12.63 -5.40 -9.01
N ASP A 62 -13.70 -5.97 -9.59
CA ASP A 62 -14.55 -6.96 -8.93
C ASP A 62 -13.83 -8.29 -8.66
N GLU A 63 -12.89 -8.68 -9.51
CA GLU A 63 -12.07 -9.89 -9.30
C GLU A 63 -11.23 -9.75 -8.02
N LEU A 64 -10.53 -8.62 -7.89
CA LEU A 64 -9.76 -8.31 -6.70
C LEU A 64 -10.65 -8.17 -5.45
N SER A 65 -11.82 -7.55 -5.60
CA SER A 65 -12.76 -7.39 -4.48
C SER A 65 -13.28 -8.76 -3.98
N LYS A 66 -13.52 -9.70 -4.89
CA LYS A 66 -13.93 -11.08 -4.55
C LYS A 66 -12.80 -11.86 -3.88
N GLU A 67 -11.58 -11.82 -4.43
CA GLU A 67 -10.43 -12.54 -3.88
C GLU A 67 -10.00 -12.03 -2.50
N THR A 68 -10.12 -10.72 -2.28
CA THR A 68 -9.78 -10.10 -0.98
C THR A 68 -10.90 -10.20 0.04
N GLY A 69 -12.15 -10.33 -0.40
CA GLY A 69 -13.33 -10.10 0.43
C GLY A 69 -13.53 -8.63 0.82
N ILE A 70 -12.80 -7.70 0.20
CA ILE A 70 -12.84 -6.26 0.49
C ILE A 70 -13.54 -5.54 -0.66
N PRO A 71 -14.67 -4.86 -0.43
CA PRO A 71 -15.39 -4.18 -1.50
C PRO A 71 -14.62 -2.97 -2.03
N GLY A 72 -14.86 -2.65 -3.31
CA GLY A 72 -14.37 -1.41 -3.93
C GLY A 72 -12.88 -1.40 -4.23
N CYS A 73 -12.21 -2.56 -4.29
CA CYS A 73 -10.84 -2.64 -4.77
C CYS A 73 -10.75 -2.18 -6.22
N VAL A 74 -9.63 -1.52 -6.57
CA VAL A 74 -9.40 -0.97 -7.93
C VAL A 74 -8.30 -1.77 -8.64
N PHE A 75 -7.14 -1.95 -8.01
CA PHE A 75 -6.04 -2.76 -8.57
C PHE A 75 -4.97 -3.06 -7.52
N ILE A 76 -4.12 -4.06 -7.80
CA ILE A 76 -2.78 -4.23 -7.23
C ILE A 76 -1.74 -4.32 -8.35
N HIS A 77 -0.64 -3.57 -8.25
CA HIS A 77 0.47 -3.67 -9.22
C HIS A 77 1.10 -5.07 -9.21
N MET A 78 1.65 -5.53 -10.34
CA MET A 78 2.24 -6.88 -10.48
C MET A 78 3.34 -7.20 -9.47
N SER A 79 4.11 -6.21 -9.01
CA SER A 79 5.13 -6.41 -7.97
C SER A 79 4.60 -6.24 -6.54
N GLY A 80 3.34 -5.84 -6.36
CA GLY A 80 2.72 -5.61 -5.06
C GLY A 80 3.15 -4.33 -4.34
N PHE A 81 3.90 -3.43 -4.98
CA PHE A 81 4.36 -2.19 -4.31
C PHE A 81 3.21 -1.20 -4.04
N ILE A 82 2.11 -1.26 -4.78
CA ILE A 82 0.96 -0.36 -4.63
C ILE A 82 -0.33 -1.06 -5.00
N GLY A 83 -1.40 -0.65 -4.32
CA GLY A 83 -2.77 -0.98 -4.65
C GLY A 83 -3.70 0.21 -4.48
N GLY A 84 -4.97 0.01 -4.82
CA GLY A 84 -5.99 1.03 -4.62
C GLY A 84 -7.37 0.49 -4.26
N ASN A 85 -8.11 1.32 -3.54
CA ASN A 85 -9.52 1.12 -3.20
C ASN A 85 -10.29 2.43 -3.45
N LYS A 86 -11.60 2.36 -3.64
CA LYS A 86 -12.45 3.55 -3.77
C LYS A 86 -12.57 4.34 -2.46
N THR A 87 -12.38 3.68 -1.32
CA THR A 87 -12.58 4.27 0.02
C THR A 87 -11.32 4.18 0.88
N TYR A 88 -11.22 5.06 1.87
CA TYR A 88 -10.14 5.01 2.86
C TYR A 88 -10.20 3.70 3.65
N GLU A 89 -11.40 3.35 4.10
CA GLU A 89 -11.67 2.16 4.90
C GLU A 89 -11.28 0.90 4.15
N GLY A 90 -11.63 0.81 2.87
CA GLY A 90 -11.23 -0.31 2.02
C GLY A 90 -9.71 -0.38 1.83
N ALA A 91 -9.01 0.74 1.62
CA ALA A 91 -7.55 0.75 1.53
C ALA A 91 -6.88 0.35 2.86
N LEU A 92 -7.47 0.75 3.99
CA LEU A 92 -7.02 0.39 5.34
C LEU A 92 -7.20 -1.10 5.60
N GLU A 93 -8.34 -1.67 5.22
CA GLU A 93 -8.58 -3.11 5.32
C GLU A 93 -7.63 -3.91 4.41
N MET A 94 -7.32 -3.41 3.21
CA MET A 94 -6.33 -4.05 2.34
C MET A 94 -4.95 -4.10 3.02
N ALA A 95 -4.52 -3.01 3.65
CA ALA A 95 -3.26 -2.96 4.41
C ALA A 95 -3.28 -3.93 5.61
N ARG A 96 -4.38 -3.94 6.38
CA ARG A 96 -4.54 -4.83 7.55
C ARG A 96 -4.56 -6.31 7.17
N ALA A 97 -5.27 -6.66 6.10
CA ALA A 97 -5.31 -8.02 5.59
C ALA A 97 -3.94 -8.44 5.05
N ALA A 98 -3.23 -7.55 4.36
CA ALA A 98 -1.86 -7.81 3.90
C ALA A 98 -0.91 -8.09 5.07
N LEU A 99 -1.00 -7.37 6.20
CA LEU A 99 -0.19 -7.61 7.41
C LEU A 99 -0.34 -9.02 8.00
N LYS A 100 -1.49 -9.66 7.81
CA LYS A 100 -1.82 -11.00 8.35
C LYS A 100 -1.46 -12.15 7.41
N CYS A 101 -1.13 -11.84 6.15
CA CYS A 101 -0.72 -12.82 5.14
C CYS A 101 0.80 -13.03 5.15
#